data_AF-A0ABD6M9X1-F1
#
_entry.id   AF-A0ABD6M9X1-F1
#
_cell.length_a   1.000
_cell.length_b   1.000
_cell.length_c   1.000
_cell.angle_alpha   90.00
_cell.angle_beta   90.00
_cell.angle_gamma   90.00
#
_symmetry.space_group_name_H-M   'P 1'
#
loop_
_entity.id
_entity.type
_entity.pdbx_description
1 polymer ?
#
loop_
_entity_poly.entity_id
_entity_poly.type
_entity_poly.pdbx_seq_one_letter_code
_entity_poly.pdbx_strand_id
1 'polypeptide(L)'
;MKTRPLRLDQPRKHGAPEELATVAGWDVTPGLHEWITEEIKLREQTVRAADKEIGRSWQRRWDAATDSFEVITESGLLVASGLSPGVAGHIAGNDPATALRRCASDRKLLAAHPYTTQVINPGYGPRSAGFGCETCHDWDGVPEGRGNCTTILALAEAYGLDDEDNADVEVIRG
;
A
#
# COMPACT_ATOMS: atom_id res chain seq x y z
N MET A 1 18.44 23.83 41.74
CA MET A 1 19.34 24.09 40.60
C MET A 1 18.46 24.51 39.43
N LYS A 2 18.56 25.73 38.85
CA LYS A 2 19.52 26.17 37.80
C LYS A 2 19.54 25.20 36.60
N THR A 3 19.39 25.57 35.31
CA THR A 3 19.08 26.83 34.56
C THR A 3 18.90 26.40 33.07
N ARG A 4 18.27 27.09 32.08
CA ARG A 4 17.57 28.38 31.86
C ARG A 4 16.70 28.19 30.57
N PRO A 5 15.60 28.93 30.27
CA PRO A 5 14.81 28.69 29.05
C PRO A 5 15.39 29.44 27.83
N LEU A 6 15.02 29.01 26.62
CA LEU A 6 15.29 29.73 25.36
C LEU A 6 13.99 30.01 24.60
N ARG A 7 13.48 31.24 24.79
CA ARG A 7 12.66 31.96 23.81
C ARG A 7 13.58 32.97 23.13
N LEU A 8 13.59 32.98 21.81
CA LEU A 8 14.04 34.04 20.91
C LEU A 8 13.53 33.65 19.51
N ASP A 9 12.98 34.51 18.66
CA ASP A 9 12.30 35.79 18.90
C ASP A 9 11.37 36.02 17.70
N GLN A 10 10.16 36.56 17.91
CA GLN A 10 9.33 37.06 16.80
C GLN A 10 9.54 38.57 16.62
N PRO A 11 10.12 39.02 15.50
CA PRO A 11 9.79 40.32 14.93
C PRO A 11 8.60 40.14 13.96
N ARG A 12 7.40 40.52 14.39
CA ARG A 12 6.27 40.69 13.46
C ARG A 12 6.63 41.75 12.40
N LYS A 13 6.59 41.37 11.12
CA LYS A 13 6.22 42.30 10.05
C LYS A 13 4.83 41.93 9.54
N HIS A 14 3.94 42.91 9.48
CA HIS A 14 2.64 42.77 8.80
C HIS A 14 2.83 42.66 7.29
N GLY A 15 1.90 41.99 6.61
CA GLY A 15 1.58 42.32 5.21
C GLY A 15 1.89 41.26 4.15
N ALA A 16 1.38 40.05 4.31
CA ALA A 16 0.95 39.18 3.21
C ALA A 16 0.03 38.09 3.82
N PRO A 17 -0.93 37.52 3.09
CA PRO A 17 -1.42 36.20 3.47
C PRO A 17 -0.23 35.23 3.39
N GLU A 18 0.07 34.53 4.47
CA GLU A 18 0.81 33.27 4.35
C GLU A 18 -0.10 32.32 3.57
N GLU A 19 0.13 32.28 2.26
CA GLU A 19 -0.39 31.23 1.41
C GLU A 19 0.14 29.91 1.98
N LEU A 20 -0.74 29.22 2.70
CA LEU A 20 -0.54 27.84 3.11
C LEU A 20 -0.45 27.02 1.82
N ALA A 21 0.77 26.97 1.27
CA ALA A 21 1.16 26.08 0.20
C ALA A 21 1.08 24.66 0.75
N THR A 22 -0.15 24.15 0.78
CA THR A 22 -0.44 22.73 0.94
C THR A 22 0.40 22.00 -0.09
N VAL A 23 1.30 21.14 0.39
CA VAL A 23 2.08 20.22 -0.46
C VAL A 23 1.12 19.10 -0.87
N ALA A 24 0.10 19.45 -1.63
CA ALA A 24 -0.97 18.58 -2.06
C ALA A 24 -0.80 18.28 -3.55
N GLY A 25 -0.62 17.00 -3.88
CA GLY A 25 -0.80 16.47 -5.23
C GLY A 25 0.38 15.68 -5.81
N TRP A 26 1.51 15.58 -5.10
CA TRP A 26 2.74 15.00 -5.62
C TRP A 26 3.46 14.21 -4.52
N ASP A 27 3.08 12.96 -4.32
CA ASP A 27 3.95 12.04 -3.59
C ASP A 27 5.15 11.70 -4.47
N VAL A 28 6.32 12.10 -4.00
CA VAL A 28 7.60 11.93 -4.68
C VAL A 28 8.47 10.87 -4.02
N THR A 29 7.92 10.05 -3.12
CA THR A 29 8.62 8.98 -2.39
C THR A 29 9.31 8.02 -3.38
N PRO A 30 10.64 8.11 -3.55
CA PRO A 30 11.38 7.23 -4.44
C PRO A 30 11.49 5.85 -3.78
N GLY A 31 11.34 4.78 -4.55
CA GLY A 31 11.38 3.41 -3.99
C GLY A 31 10.01 2.81 -3.68
N LEU A 32 8.90 3.51 -3.92
CA LEU A 32 7.56 3.00 -3.62
C LEU A 32 7.22 1.73 -4.43
N HIS A 33 7.68 1.64 -5.68
CA HIS A 33 7.53 0.43 -6.50
C HIS A 33 8.27 -0.78 -5.93
N GLU A 34 9.49 -0.55 -5.47
CA GLU A 34 10.35 -1.55 -4.83
C GLU A 34 9.72 -2.01 -3.51
N TRP A 35 9.22 -1.08 -2.69
CA TRP A 35 8.51 -1.40 -1.44
C TRP A 35 7.26 -2.25 -1.68
N ILE A 36 6.35 -1.83 -2.58
CA ILE A 36 5.16 -2.64 -2.95
C ILE A 36 5.59 -4.01 -3.49
N THR A 37 6.68 -4.09 -4.26
CA THR A 37 7.21 -5.36 -4.78
C THR A 37 7.63 -6.32 -3.66
N GLU A 38 8.32 -5.83 -2.64
CA GLU A 38 8.70 -6.65 -1.49
C GLU A 38 7.51 -7.04 -0.61
N GLU A 39 6.56 -6.14 -0.37
CA GLU A 39 5.32 -6.46 0.37
C GLU A 39 4.47 -7.52 -0.32
N ILE A 40 4.34 -7.45 -1.65
CA ILE A 40 3.69 -8.52 -2.43
C ILE A 40 4.46 -9.85 -2.26
N LYS A 41 5.80 -9.83 -2.30
CA LYS A 41 6.62 -11.06 -2.13
C LYS A 41 6.46 -11.65 -0.72
N LEU A 42 6.50 -10.84 0.33
CA LEU A 42 6.31 -11.29 1.72
C LEU A 42 4.93 -11.92 1.91
N ARG A 43 3.89 -11.31 1.34
CA ARG A 43 2.53 -11.86 1.36
C ARG A 43 2.42 -13.15 0.55
N GLU A 44 2.99 -13.22 -0.66
CA GLU A 44 3.04 -14.48 -1.43
C GLU A 44 3.77 -15.60 -0.69
N GLN A 45 4.91 -15.32 -0.05
CA GLN A 45 5.68 -16.31 0.72
C GLN A 45 4.87 -16.85 1.91
N THR A 46 4.26 -15.96 2.68
CA THR A 46 3.42 -16.31 3.84
C THR A 46 2.25 -17.19 3.41
N VAL A 47 1.55 -16.82 2.33
CA VAL A 47 0.41 -17.57 1.81
C VAL A 47 0.84 -18.93 1.21
N ARG A 48 2.01 -19.02 0.58
CA ARG A 48 2.57 -20.30 0.08
C ARG A 48 2.96 -21.26 1.19
N ALA A 49 3.38 -20.76 2.36
CA ALA A 49 3.59 -21.61 3.52
C ALA A 49 2.25 -22.21 4.00
N ALA A 50 1.20 -21.37 4.14
CA ALA A 50 -0.14 -21.83 4.50
C ALA A 50 -0.74 -22.81 3.48
N ASP A 51 -0.63 -22.54 2.17
CA ASP A 51 -1.06 -23.42 1.06
C ASP A 51 -0.44 -24.83 1.18
N LYS A 52 0.83 -24.90 1.61
CA LYS A 52 1.57 -26.16 1.78
C LYS A 52 1.17 -26.94 3.04
N GLU A 53 0.86 -26.25 4.14
CA GLU A 53 0.58 -26.88 5.45
C GLU A 53 -0.90 -27.19 5.66
N ILE A 54 -1.78 -26.26 5.29
CA ILE A 54 -3.24 -26.32 5.55
C ILE A 54 -4.07 -26.17 4.25
N GLY A 55 -3.48 -26.54 3.11
CA GLY A 55 -4.20 -26.72 1.84
C GLY A 55 -4.64 -25.43 1.16
N ARG A 56 -4.99 -25.57 -0.12
CA ARG A 56 -5.16 -24.42 -1.02
C ARG A 56 -6.49 -23.71 -0.88
N SER A 57 -7.57 -24.45 -0.67
CA SER A 57 -8.91 -23.91 -0.57
C SER A 57 -9.62 -24.29 0.72
N TRP A 58 -10.35 -23.32 1.26
CA TRP A 58 -11.04 -23.42 2.54
C TRP A 58 -12.54 -23.24 2.37
N GLN A 59 -13.31 -24.00 3.13
CA GLN A 59 -14.76 -24.08 3.05
C GLN A 59 -15.37 -23.92 4.44
N ARG A 60 -16.52 -23.26 4.53
CA ARG A 60 -17.28 -23.17 5.79
C ARG A 60 -18.13 -24.42 5.99
N ARG A 61 -18.11 -24.98 7.19
CA ARG A 61 -18.99 -26.08 7.66
C ARG A 61 -19.79 -25.58 8.85
N TRP A 62 -21.03 -26.04 9.01
CA TRP A 62 -21.79 -25.88 10.26
C TRP A 62 -21.61 -27.15 11.09
N ASP A 63 -21.23 -26.98 12.36
CA ASP A 63 -21.21 -28.05 13.34
C ASP A 63 -22.44 -27.93 14.25
N ALA A 64 -23.33 -28.92 14.12
CA ALA A 64 -24.55 -29.01 14.92
C ALA A 64 -24.30 -29.41 16.39
N ALA A 65 -23.12 -29.94 16.74
CA ALA A 65 -22.79 -30.31 18.12
C ALA A 65 -22.42 -29.09 18.98
N THR A 66 -21.77 -28.08 18.38
CA THR A 66 -21.42 -26.80 19.03
C THR A 66 -22.33 -25.64 18.63
N ASP A 67 -23.28 -25.86 17.72
CA ASP A 67 -24.11 -24.85 17.03
C ASP A 67 -23.27 -23.66 16.52
N SER A 68 -22.17 -23.97 15.85
CA SER A 68 -21.19 -22.99 15.38
C SER A 68 -20.70 -23.28 13.97
N PHE A 69 -20.02 -22.30 13.35
CA PHE A 69 -19.34 -22.52 12.08
C PHE A 69 -17.87 -22.86 12.29
N GLU A 70 -17.39 -23.71 11.41
CA GLU A 70 -15.99 -24.07 11.23
C GLU A 70 -15.52 -23.62 9.85
N VAL A 71 -14.21 -23.41 9.72
CA VAL A 71 -13.52 -23.38 8.43
C VAL A 71 -12.65 -24.62 8.35
N ILE A 72 -12.84 -25.38 7.27
CA ILE A 72 -12.11 -26.60 6.97
C ILE A 72 -11.43 -26.51 5.61
N THR A 73 -10.38 -27.30 5.43
CA THR A 73 -9.67 -27.43 4.15
C THR A 73 -10.43 -28.36 3.19
N GLU A 74 -10.01 -28.38 1.93
CA GLU A 74 -10.42 -29.39 0.93
C GLU A 74 -10.16 -30.85 1.36
N SER A 75 -9.22 -31.10 2.29
CA SER A 75 -8.95 -32.42 2.88
C SER A 75 -9.73 -32.69 4.19
N GLY A 76 -10.56 -31.74 4.64
CA GLY A 76 -11.34 -31.83 5.88
C GLY A 76 -10.56 -31.51 7.16
N LEU A 77 -9.32 -31.01 7.05
CA LEU A 77 -8.55 -30.51 8.20
C LEU A 77 -9.24 -29.25 8.76
N LEU A 78 -9.27 -29.12 10.08
CA LEU A 78 -9.84 -27.96 10.76
C LEU A 78 -8.86 -26.78 10.77
N VAL A 79 -9.27 -25.63 10.22
CA VAL A 79 -8.51 -24.37 10.25
C VAL A 79 -8.95 -23.51 11.43
N ALA A 80 -10.26 -23.42 11.68
CA ALA A 80 -10.84 -22.67 12.80
C ALA A 80 -12.26 -23.18 13.12
N SER A 81 -12.71 -23.03 14.38
CA SER A 81 -14.02 -23.49 14.89
C SER A 81 -14.64 -22.46 15.84
N GLY A 82 -15.91 -22.65 16.23
CA GLY A 82 -16.59 -21.75 17.18
C GLY A 82 -16.95 -20.39 16.59
N LEU A 83 -17.07 -20.31 15.25
CA LEU A 83 -17.19 -19.06 14.53
C LEU A 83 -18.66 -18.67 14.30
N SER A 84 -18.93 -17.37 14.23
CA SER A 84 -20.18 -16.88 13.65
C SER A 84 -20.20 -17.06 12.13
N PRO A 85 -21.37 -17.07 11.47
CA PRO A 85 -21.47 -17.27 10.01
C PRO A 85 -20.66 -16.25 9.20
N GLY A 86 -20.56 -15.01 9.69
CA GLY A 86 -19.81 -13.93 9.05
C GLY A 86 -18.31 -14.10 9.17
N VAL A 87 -17.80 -14.51 10.35
CA VAL A 87 -16.36 -14.75 10.56
C VAL A 87 -15.88 -15.95 9.76
N ALA A 88 -16.64 -17.06 9.76
CA ALA A 88 -16.32 -18.23 8.92
C ALA A 88 -16.33 -17.88 7.42
N GLY A 89 -17.29 -17.05 6.98
CA GLY A 89 -17.34 -16.55 5.61
C GLY A 89 -16.15 -15.66 5.24
N HIS A 90 -15.72 -14.77 6.14
CA HIS A 90 -14.55 -13.91 5.95
C HIS A 90 -13.26 -14.73 5.84
N ILE A 91 -13.03 -15.70 6.73
CA ILE A 91 -11.83 -16.54 6.71
C ILE A 91 -11.80 -17.42 5.45
N ALA A 92 -12.89 -18.13 5.14
CA ALA A 92 -12.96 -18.97 3.94
C ALA A 92 -12.84 -18.16 2.63
N GLY A 93 -13.38 -16.93 2.59
CA GLY A 93 -13.26 -16.01 1.45
C GLY A 93 -11.86 -15.40 1.25
N ASN A 94 -10.91 -15.68 2.14
CA ASN A 94 -9.51 -15.28 2.06
C ASN A 94 -8.57 -16.49 2.08
N ASP A 95 -9.02 -17.62 1.52
CA ASP A 95 -8.21 -18.85 1.37
C ASP A 95 -6.88 -18.59 0.60
N PRO A 96 -5.87 -19.48 0.74
CA PRO A 96 -4.58 -19.30 0.09
C PRO A 96 -4.69 -19.14 -1.43
N ALA A 97 -5.61 -19.85 -2.08
CA ALA A 97 -5.91 -19.67 -3.50
C ALA A 97 -6.33 -18.23 -3.84
N THR A 98 -7.20 -17.62 -3.03
CA THR A 98 -7.70 -16.26 -3.24
C THR A 98 -6.63 -15.22 -2.97
N ALA A 99 -5.86 -15.37 -1.89
CA ALA A 99 -4.78 -14.45 -1.58
C ALA A 99 -3.68 -14.47 -2.66
N LEU A 100 -3.28 -15.65 -3.17
CA LEU A 100 -2.34 -15.74 -4.29
C LEU A 100 -2.88 -15.14 -5.60
N ARG A 101 -4.19 -15.24 -5.86
CA ARG A 101 -4.81 -14.57 -7.01
C ARG A 101 -4.76 -13.04 -6.89
N ARG A 102 -4.91 -12.49 -5.68
CA ARG A 102 -4.77 -11.04 -5.43
C ARG A 102 -3.33 -10.58 -5.64
N CYS A 103 -2.34 -11.20 -5.00
CA CYS A 103 -0.93 -10.86 -5.24
C CYS A 103 -0.52 -10.95 -6.72
N ALA A 104 -1.03 -11.95 -7.46
CA ALA A 104 -0.81 -12.06 -8.91
C ALA A 104 -1.56 -11.01 -9.75
N SER A 105 -2.60 -10.37 -9.22
CA SER A 105 -3.27 -9.20 -9.80
C SER A 105 -2.47 -7.93 -9.50
N ASP A 106 -2.02 -7.77 -8.25
CA ASP A 106 -1.27 -6.61 -7.77
C ASP A 106 0.05 -6.46 -8.54
N ARG A 107 0.77 -7.56 -8.80
CA ARG A 107 1.96 -7.55 -9.68
C ARG A 107 1.66 -7.12 -11.11
N LYS A 108 0.46 -7.39 -11.63
CA LYS A 108 0.06 -6.94 -12.98
C LYS A 108 -0.29 -5.46 -12.99
N LEU A 109 -0.91 -4.94 -11.92
CA LEU A 109 -1.15 -3.51 -11.75
C LEU A 109 0.20 -2.77 -11.66
N LEU A 110 1.10 -3.21 -10.78
CA LEU A 110 2.42 -2.59 -10.62
C LEU A 110 3.24 -2.60 -11.93
N ALA A 111 3.23 -3.72 -12.66
CA ALA A 111 3.90 -3.85 -13.95
C ALA A 111 3.23 -3.06 -15.09
N ALA A 112 1.94 -2.72 -14.97
CA ALA A 112 1.20 -1.90 -15.92
C ALA A 112 1.32 -0.39 -15.65
N HIS A 113 2.04 0.02 -14.61
CA HIS A 113 2.23 1.42 -14.23
C HIS A 113 3.73 1.78 -14.06
N PRO A 114 4.64 1.37 -14.96
CA PRO A 114 6.09 1.58 -14.79
C PRO A 114 6.44 3.06 -14.60
N TYR A 115 7.46 3.32 -13.79
CA TYR A 115 8.03 4.65 -13.59
C TYR A 115 9.25 4.88 -14.47
N THR A 116 9.37 6.10 -14.97
CA THR A 116 10.55 6.59 -15.67
C THR A 116 11.08 7.87 -15.06
N THR A 117 12.39 8.10 -15.17
CA THR A 117 13.06 9.38 -14.89
C THR A 117 13.26 10.21 -16.16
N GLN A 118 12.92 9.67 -17.33
CA GLN A 118 12.92 10.40 -18.61
C GLN A 118 11.61 11.20 -18.72
N VAL A 119 11.55 12.32 -17.99
CA VAL A 119 10.33 13.09 -17.83
C VAL A 119 10.48 14.55 -18.21
N ILE A 120 9.38 15.13 -18.70
CA ILE A 120 9.25 16.58 -18.88
C ILE A 120 8.65 17.24 -17.64
N ASN A 121 8.95 18.52 -17.44
CA ASN A 121 8.23 19.33 -16.46
C ASN A 121 6.80 19.57 -16.98
N PRO A 122 5.73 19.16 -16.26
CA PRO A 122 4.37 19.50 -16.69
C PRO A 122 4.22 21.01 -16.73
N GLY A 123 3.85 21.55 -17.89
CA GLY A 123 3.98 22.98 -18.24
C GLY A 123 3.16 23.98 -17.42
N TYR A 124 2.46 23.51 -16.39
CA TYR A 124 1.60 24.28 -15.49
C TYR A 124 2.21 24.47 -14.09
N GLY A 125 3.42 23.95 -13.82
CA GLY A 125 4.05 23.99 -12.49
C GLY A 125 5.51 24.47 -12.48
N PRO A 126 5.96 25.12 -11.38
CA PRO A 126 7.35 25.54 -11.20
C PRO A 126 8.31 24.41 -10.78
N ARG A 127 7.81 23.18 -10.59
CA ARG A 127 8.58 22.01 -10.10
C ARG A 127 8.09 20.72 -10.74
N SER A 128 9.02 19.76 -10.88
CA SER A 128 8.76 18.36 -11.26
C SER A 128 9.33 17.42 -10.18
N ALA A 129 8.76 16.22 -10.05
CA ALA A 129 9.27 15.15 -9.17
C ALA A 129 10.56 14.49 -9.69
N GLY A 130 10.94 14.72 -10.94
CA GLY A 130 12.07 14.03 -11.59
C GLY A 130 11.77 12.58 -12.00
N PHE A 131 10.57 12.07 -11.72
CA PHE A 131 10.05 10.80 -12.24
C PHE A 131 8.54 10.87 -12.45
N GLY A 132 7.96 9.92 -13.19
CA GLY A 132 6.53 9.84 -13.47
C GLY A 132 6.11 8.49 -14.06
N CYS A 133 4.83 8.14 -13.89
CA CYS A 133 4.24 6.92 -14.43
C CYS A 133 4.11 7.03 -15.95
N GLU A 134 4.74 6.12 -16.70
CA GLU A 134 4.66 6.09 -18.17
C GLU A 134 3.23 5.86 -18.67
N THR A 135 2.35 5.27 -17.85
CA THR A 135 0.97 4.94 -18.21
C THR A 135 -0.04 6.03 -17.80
N CYS A 136 0.15 6.66 -16.63
CA CYS A 136 -0.81 7.65 -16.12
C CYS A 136 -0.42 9.09 -16.39
N HIS A 137 0.86 9.37 -16.63
CA HIS A 137 1.39 10.73 -16.81
C HIS A 137 1.87 10.96 -18.26
N ASP A 138 1.52 10.09 -19.20
CA ASP A 138 1.81 10.28 -20.62
C ASP A 138 1.11 11.54 -21.17
N TRP A 139 1.92 12.46 -21.71
CA TRP A 139 1.45 13.64 -22.43
C TRP A 139 2.04 13.62 -23.84
N ASP A 140 1.21 13.22 -24.82
CA ASP A 140 1.56 13.15 -26.25
C ASP A 140 2.80 12.28 -26.55
N GLY A 141 2.92 11.15 -25.86
CA GLY A 141 4.03 10.20 -25.99
C GLY A 141 5.25 10.53 -25.12
N VAL A 142 5.14 11.50 -24.21
CA VAL A 142 6.22 11.91 -23.29
C VAL A 142 5.69 11.98 -21.85
N PRO A 143 6.19 11.14 -20.94
CA PRO A 143 5.76 11.17 -19.53
C PRO A 143 6.09 12.50 -18.82
N GLU A 144 5.10 13.10 -18.19
CA GLU A 144 5.26 14.23 -17.28
C GLU A 144 5.74 13.73 -15.90
N GLY A 145 6.71 14.45 -15.34
CA GLY A 145 7.38 14.02 -14.11
C GLY A 145 6.58 14.33 -12.86
N ARG A 146 5.39 13.75 -12.71
CA ARG A 146 4.40 14.02 -11.64
C ARG A 146 4.56 13.16 -10.37
N GLY A 147 5.58 12.31 -10.29
CA GLY A 147 5.80 11.41 -9.15
C GLY A 147 4.94 10.15 -9.21
N ASN A 148 4.51 9.66 -8.05
CA ASN A 148 3.68 8.46 -7.93
C ASN A 148 2.25 8.72 -8.46
N CYS A 149 1.68 7.79 -9.24
CA CYS A 149 0.30 7.93 -9.74
C CYS A 149 -0.73 7.36 -8.75
N THR A 150 -1.97 7.85 -8.82
CA THR A 150 -3.06 7.48 -7.87
C THR A 150 -3.31 5.98 -7.77
N THR A 151 -3.16 5.22 -8.85
CA THR A 151 -3.28 3.74 -8.83
C THR A 151 -2.21 3.07 -7.96
N ILE A 152 -0.98 3.59 -7.97
CA ILE A 152 0.12 3.06 -7.17
C ILE A 152 0.00 3.49 -5.70
N LEU A 153 -0.48 4.71 -5.44
CA LEU A 153 -0.78 5.16 -4.08
C LEU A 153 -1.88 4.30 -3.44
N ALA A 154 -2.99 4.06 -4.16
CA ALA A 154 -4.05 3.16 -3.69
C ALA A 154 -3.58 1.69 -3.54
N LEU A 155 -2.59 1.26 -4.33
CA LEU A 155 -1.98 -0.05 -4.16
C LEU A 155 -1.09 -0.09 -2.91
N ALA A 156 -0.37 0.98 -2.60
CA ALA A 156 0.43 1.09 -1.38
C ALA A 156 -0.47 1.08 -0.12
N GLU A 157 -1.58 1.82 -0.14
CA GLU A 157 -2.62 1.82 0.90
C GLU A 157 -3.13 0.38 1.16
N ALA A 158 -3.38 -0.40 0.11
CA ALA A 158 -3.81 -1.80 0.23
C ALA A 158 -2.75 -2.74 0.87
N TYR A 159 -1.48 -2.32 0.92
CA TYR A 159 -0.41 -3.00 1.65
C TYR A 159 -0.12 -2.42 3.03
N GLY A 160 -0.78 -1.33 3.43
CA GLY A 160 -0.70 -0.73 4.76
C GLY A 160 0.14 0.56 4.84
N LEU A 161 0.40 1.22 3.71
CA LEU A 161 0.93 2.59 3.73
C LEU A 161 -0.21 3.57 4.00
N ASP A 162 -0.29 4.09 5.23
CA ASP A 162 -1.23 5.16 5.61
C ASP A 162 -0.53 6.51 5.84
N ASP A 163 -1.31 7.59 5.62
CA ASP A 163 -0.83 8.97 5.71
C ASP A 163 -0.59 9.44 7.16
N GLU A 164 -1.08 8.72 8.17
CA GLU A 164 -1.05 9.17 9.58
C GLU A 164 0.20 8.74 10.37
N ASP A 165 0.82 7.58 10.06
CA ASP A 165 2.00 7.08 10.79
C ASP A 165 3.34 7.19 10.02
N ASN A 166 3.33 7.49 8.71
CA ASN A 166 4.49 7.32 7.81
C ASN A 166 5.18 8.61 7.31
N ALA A 167 5.32 9.63 8.18
CA ALA A 167 6.07 10.84 7.83
C ALA A 167 7.58 10.62 7.56
N ASP A 168 8.15 9.49 8.02
CA ASP A 168 9.60 9.22 8.05
C ASP A 168 9.99 7.85 7.43
N VAL A 169 9.53 7.54 6.21
CA VAL A 169 10.08 6.38 5.44
C VAL A 169 11.48 6.72 4.91
N GLU A 170 12.50 6.64 5.76
CA GLU A 170 13.91 6.72 5.33
C GLU A 170 14.30 5.49 4.49
N VAL A 171 14.30 5.65 3.17
CA VAL A 171 14.91 4.68 2.26
C VAL A 171 16.44 4.72 2.41
N ILE A 172 16.97 3.74 3.15
CA ILE A 172 18.41 3.56 3.33
C ILE A 172 19.06 3.32 1.96
N ARG A 173 19.87 4.30 1.52
CA ARG A 173 20.69 4.17 0.30
C ARG A 173 21.90 3.28 0.59
N GLY A 174 21.96 2.14 -0.09
CA GLY A 174 23.17 1.33 -0.27
C GLY A 174 24.00 1.80 -1.45
#